data_AF-A0A2N1F8S8-F1
#
_entry.id   AF-A0A2N1F8S8-F1
#
_cell.length_a   1.000
_cell.length_b   1.000
_cell.length_c   1.000
_cell.angle_alpha   90.00
_cell.angle_beta   90.00
_cell.angle_gamma   90.00
#
_symmetry.space_group_name_H-M   'P 1'
#
loop_
_entity.id
_entity.type
_entity.pdbx_description
1 polymer ?
#
loop_
_entity_poly.entity_id
_entity_poly.type
_entity_poly.pdbx_seq_one_letter_code
_entity_poly.pdbx_strand_id
1 'polypeptide(L)'
;MGKYGENLVCLMMFKKENRQRVYFKNNKESLLEDYLEQELVSQERFYFKINNFVLLIPFWAVCSYVTMITPKRIIFNTDDLKKVELDTSTEVISKITKGDGKLFNYSFSYSSEIY
;
A
#
# COMPACT_ATOMS: atom_id res chain seq x y z
N MET A 1 18.88 -7.50 -30.88
CA MET A 1 17.53 -6.87 -30.86
C MET A 1 16.81 -7.42 -29.63
N GLY A 2 16.37 -6.68 -28.62
CA GLY A 2 16.30 -5.24 -28.41
C GLY A 2 16.54 -4.89 -26.93
N LYS A 3 17.27 -3.80 -26.70
CA LYS A 3 17.60 -3.22 -25.41
C LYS A 3 16.50 -2.23 -25.00
N TYR A 4 15.44 -2.66 -24.32
CA TYR A 4 14.41 -1.74 -23.80
C TYR A 4 13.75 -2.24 -22.49
N GLY A 5 14.49 -2.96 -21.63
CA GLY A 5 13.93 -3.52 -20.39
C GLY A 5 14.26 -2.77 -19.09
N GLU A 6 15.41 -2.09 -19.00
CA GLU A 6 16.01 -1.83 -17.67
C GLU A 6 16.08 -0.36 -17.22
N ASN A 7 15.64 0.63 -18.01
CA ASN A 7 15.94 2.05 -17.71
C ASN A 7 14.73 2.96 -17.49
N LEU A 8 13.55 2.42 -17.21
CA LEU A 8 12.36 3.22 -16.86
C LEU A 8 11.77 2.81 -15.52
N VAL A 9 12.61 2.64 -14.50
CA VAL A 9 12.12 2.71 -13.13
C VAL A 9 11.64 4.14 -12.91
N CYS A 10 10.34 4.30 -12.70
CA CYS A 10 9.69 5.60 -12.55
C CYS A 10 10.43 6.44 -11.49
N LEU A 11 10.71 7.73 -11.76
CA LEU A 11 11.45 8.62 -10.84
C LEU A 11 10.87 8.60 -9.40
N MET A 12 9.56 8.44 -9.29
CA MET A 12 8.82 8.28 -8.03
C MET A 12 9.24 7.01 -7.27
N MET A 13 9.36 5.87 -7.95
CA MET A 13 9.80 4.60 -7.37
C MET A 13 11.24 4.72 -6.87
N PHE A 14 12.15 5.28 -7.68
CA PHE A 14 13.54 5.47 -7.28
C PHE A 14 13.67 6.40 -6.05
N LYS A 15 12.88 7.48 -6.00
CA LYS A 15 12.83 8.35 -4.82
C LYS A 15 12.34 7.59 -3.57
N LYS A 16 11.28 6.79 -3.71
CA LYS A 16 10.72 5.98 -2.61
C LYS A 16 11.71 4.94 -2.10
N GLU A 17 12.34 4.20 -3.00
CA GLU A 17 13.35 3.19 -2.66
C GLU A 17 14.53 3.83 -1.93
N ASN A 18 15.07 4.94 -2.43
CA ASN A 18 16.17 5.63 -1.76
C ASN A 18 15.81 6.10 -0.36
N ARG A 19 14.59 6.63 -0.16
CA ARG A 19 14.13 7.05 1.17
C ARG A 19 14.03 5.87 2.13
N GLN A 20 13.47 4.74 1.68
CA GLN A 20 13.38 3.51 2.47
C GLN A 20 14.77 2.96 2.81
N ARG A 21 15.70 2.91 1.84
CA ARG A 21 17.09 2.47 2.07
C ARG A 21 17.83 3.36 3.06
N VAL A 22 17.70 4.68 2.94
CA VAL A 22 18.33 5.63 3.87
C VAL A 22 17.76 5.49 5.28
N TYR A 23 16.44 5.32 5.42
CA TYR A 23 15.81 5.09 6.72
C TYR A 23 16.30 3.78 7.36
N PHE A 24 16.26 2.69 6.60
CA PHE A 24 16.71 1.37 7.07
C PHE A 24 18.17 1.39 7.50
N LYS A 25 19.05 2.09 6.76
CA LYS A 25 20.46 2.24 7.13
C LYS A 25 20.66 2.94 8.49
N ASN A 26 19.81 3.90 8.81
CA ASN A 26 19.93 4.71 10.03
C ASN A 26 19.25 4.06 11.24
N ASN A 27 18.10 3.40 11.03
CA ASN A 27 17.23 2.91 12.11
C ASN A 27 17.23 1.38 12.25
N LYS A 28 17.77 0.65 11.26
CA LYS A 28 17.76 -0.82 11.16
C LYS A 28 16.35 -1.45 11.11
N GLU A 29 15.34 -0.63 10.85
CA GLU A 29 13.93 -1.03 10.76
C GLU A 29 13.31 -0.47 9.49
N SER A 30 12.24 -1.10 9.01
CA SER A 30 11.52 -0.65 7.81
C SER A 30 10.72 0.61 8.13
N LEU A 31 10.86 1.66 7.31
CA LEU A 31 10.11 2.91 7.47
C LEU A 31 8.59 2.68 7.51
N LEU A 32 8.08 1.80 6.65
CA LEU A 32 6.65 1.52 6.57
C LEU A 32 6.17 0.68 7.75
N GLU A 33 7.04 -0.13 8.34
CA GLU A 33 6.70 -0.96 9.51
C GLU A 33 6.56 -0.10 10.76
N ASP A 34 7.57 0.72 11.04
CA ASP A 34 7.54 1.69 12.14
C ASP A 34 6.33 2.64 11.99
N TYR A 35 6.07 3.10 10.77
CA TYR A 35 4.87 3.88 10.48
C TYR A 35 3.56 3.11 10.78
N LEU A 36 3.47 1.84 10.39
CA LEU A 36 2.29 1.02 10.64
C LEU A 36 2.08 0.77 12.13
N GLU A 37 3.14 0.54 12.89
CA GLU A 37 3.05 0.40 14.34
C GLU A 37 2.51 1.67 14.99
N GLN A 38 3.02 2.84 14.58
CA GLN A 38 2.53 4.13 15.08
C GLN A 38 1.04 4.35 14.78
N GLU A 39 0.58 4.04 13.57
CA GLU A 39 -0.85 4.14 13.21
C GLU A 39 -1.72 3.11 13.94
N LEU A 40 -1.20 1.91 14.20
CA LEU A 40 -1.89 0.88 14.96
C LEU A 40 -2.04 1.26 16.44
N VAL A 41 -1.08 1.98 17.01
CA VAL A 41 -1.13 2.50 18.38
C VAL A 41 -2.05 3.72 18.47
N SER A 42 -1.93 4.66 17.52
CA SER A 42 -2.72 5.90 17.50
C SER A 42 -4.20 5.67 17.20
N GLN A 43 -4.53 4.72 16.33
CA GLN A 43 -5.88 4.41 15.85
C GLN A 43 -6.67 5.60 15.25
N GLU A 44 -6.04 6.74 14.98
CA GLU A 44 -6.71 7.95 14.47
C GLU A 44 -7.14 7.84 13.00
N ARG A 45 -6.30 7.23 12.15
CA ARG A 45 -6.52 7.10 10.70
C ARG A 45 -6.73 5.64 10.26
N PHE A 46 -6.91 4.79 11.25
CA PHE A 46 -7.11 3.36 11.10
C PHE A 46 -8.56 3.08 10.71
N TYR A 47 -8.78 2.46 9.53
CA TYR A 47 -10.14 2.16 9.07
C TYR A 47 -10.59 0.76 9.50
N PHE A 48 -9.85 -0.29 9.10
CA PHE A 48 -10.31 -1.67 9.31
C PHE A 48 -9.19 -2.73 9.16
N LYS A 49 -9.27 -3.84 9.91
CA LYS A 49 -8.41 -5.03 9.76
C LYS A 49 -9.18 -6.10 8.99
N ILE A 50 -8.65 -6.61 7.88
CA ILE A 50 -9.19 -7.80 7.18
C ILE A 50 -8.08 -8.84 7.13
N ASN A 51 -8.28 -9.97 7.81
CA ASN A 51 -7.34 -11.09 7.85
C ASN A 51 -5.89 -10.61 8.09
N ASN A 52 -5.06 -10.69 7.05
CA ASN A 52 -3.64 -10.37 7.02
C ASN A 52 -3.33 -8.96 6.52
N PHE A 53 -4.34 -8.14 6.22
CA PHE A 53 -4.19 -6.79 5.68
C PHE A 53 -4.72 -5.73 6.64
N VAL A 54 -4.12 -4.55 6.52
CA VAL A 54 -4.53 -3.32 7.17
C VAL A 54 -4.94 -2.33 6.08
N LEU A 55 -6.10 -1.71 6.30
CA LEU A 55 -6.56 -0.58 5.51
C LEU A 55 -6.49 0.67 6.38
N LEU A 56 -5.77 1.68 5.90
CA LEU A 56 -5.66 2.96 6.58
C LEU A 56 -5.54 4.11 5.57
N ILE A 57 -5.85 5.32 6.04
CA ILE A 57 -5.57 6.54 5.29
C ILE A 57 -4.17 7.01 5.72
N PRO A 58 -3.19 7.06 4.82
CA PRO A 58 -1.84 7.44 5.21
C PRO A 58 -1.81 8.89 5.70
N PHE A 59 -0.92 9.21 6.64
CA PHE A 59 -0.86 10.55 7.24
C PHE A 59 -0.59 11.66 6.22
N TRP A 60 0.09 11.31 5.12
CA TRP A 60 0.40 12.22 4.00
C TRP A 60 -0.70 12.27 2.94
N ALA A 61 -1.84 11.60 3.14
CA ALA A 61 -2.97 11.68 2.22
C ALA A 61 -3.47 13.12 2.15
N VAL A 62 -3.49 13.68 0.93
CA VAL A 62 -3.99 15.04 0.68
C VAL A 62 -5.52 15.05 0.55
N CYS A 63 -6.16 13.91 0.26
CA CYS A 63 -7.62 13.79 0.18
C CYS A 63 -8.14 12.51 0.86
N SER A 64 -9.37 12.58 1.38
CA SER A 64 -10.02 11.56 2.24
C SER A 64 -10.30 10.21 1.57
N TYR A 65 -9.93 10.03 0.30
CA TYR A 65 -10.19 8.82 -0.48
C TYR A 65 -8.93 8.00 -0.79
N VAL A 66 -7.74 8.51 -0.44
CA VAL A 66 -6.51 7.73 -0.59
C VAL A 66 -6.46 6.68 0.52
N THR A 67 -6.66 5.43 0.13
CA THR A 67 -6.57 4.27 1.04
C THR A 67 -5.30 3.49 0.73
N MET A 68 -4.50 3.23 1.76
CA MET A 68 -3.36 2.33 1.70
C MET A 68 -3.78 0.94 2.18
N ILE A 69 -3.54 -0.07 1.35
CA ILE A 69 -3.72 -1.48 1.69
C ILE A 69 -2.33 -2.06 1.88
N THR A 70 -2.05 -2.60 3.06
CA THR A 70 -0.74 -3.16 3.37
C THR A 70 -0.84 -4.49 4.13
N PRO A 71 -0.03 -5.49 3.79
CA PRO A 71 0.05 -6.71 4.57
C PRO A 71 0.65 -6.42 5.95
N LYS A 72 0.20 -7.16 6.98
CA LYS A 72 0.82 -7.14 8.31
C LYS A 72 2.21 -7.77 8.33
N ARG A 73 2.51 -8.60 7.33
CA ARG A 73 3.78 -9.30 7.19
C ARG A 73 4.68 -8.50 6.25
N ILE A 74 5.98 -8.47 6.56
CA ILE A 74 6.98 -7.90 5.65
C ILE A 74 7.06 -8.74 4.38
N ILE A 75 6.88 -8.08 3.25
CA ILE A 75 6.96 -8.64 1.91
C ILE A 75 7.87 -7.70 1.12
N PHE A 76 9.02 -8.21 0.67
CA PHE A 76 10.00 -7.41 -0.07
C PHE A 76 9.75 -7.42 -1.57
N ASN A 77 9.13 -8.48 -2.08
CA ASN A 77 8.75 -8.61 -3.47
C ASN A 77 7.32 -9.15 -3.59
N THR A 78 6.59 -8.72 -4.62
CA THR A 78 5.23 -9.21 -4.90
C THR A 78 5.20 -10.73 -5.10
N ASP A 79 6.29 -11.34 -5.55
CA ASP A 79 6.41 -12.80 -5.69
C ASP A 79 6.39 -13.54 -4.33
N ASP A 80 6.69 -12.83 -3.24
CA ASP A 80 6.64 -13.39 -1.88
C ASP A 80 5.22 -13.38 -1.29
N LEU A 81 4.22 -12.87 -2.03
CA LEU A 81 2.81 -12.94 -1.64
C LEU A 81 2.33 -14.39 -1.68
N LYS A 82 1.82 -14.88 -0.56
CA LYS A 82 1.13 -16.16 -0.53
C LYS A 82 -0.17 -16.04 -1.31
N LYS A 83 -0.63 -17.15 -1.92
CA LYS A 83 -1.93 -17.20 -2.60
C LYS A 83 -3.08 -16.64 -1.75
N VAL A 84 -3.08 -16.94 -0.46
CA VAL A 84 -4.07 -16.42 0.51
C VAL A 84 -4.02 -14.89 0.62
N GLU A 85 -2.84 -14.29 0.55
CA GLU A 85 -2.66 -12.83 0.62
C GLU A 85 -3.13 -12.16 -0.68
N LEU A 86 -2.88 -12.79 -1.83
CA LEU A 86 -3.38 -12.33 -3.14
C LEU A 86 -4.91 -12.41 -3.24
N ASP A 87 -5.50 -13.52 -2.78
CA ASP A 87 -6.96 -13.69 -2.76
C ASP A 87 -7.59 -12.64 -1.83
N THR A 88 -6.98 -12.39 -0.67
CA THR A 88 -7.44 -11.38 0.29
C THR A 88 -7.31 -9.97 -0.28
N SER A 89 -6.21 -9.62 -0.96
CA SER A 89 -6.06 -8.28 -1.54
C SER A 89 -7.10 -8.00 -2.63
N THR A 90 -7.40 -9.01 -3.45
CA THR A 90 -8.44 -8.94 -4.49
C THR A 90 -9.83 -8.75 -3.86
N GLU A 91 -10.13 -9.49 -2.78
CA GLU A 91 -11.39 -9.35 -2.05
C GLU A 91 -11.54 -7.95 -1.44
N VAL A 92 -10.48 -7.44 -0.82
CA VAL A 92 -10.44 -6.11 -0.21
C VAL A 92 -10.70 -5.02 -1.26
N ILE A 93 -9.98 -5.05 -2.39
CA ILE A 93 -10.17 -4.08 -3.47
C ILE A 93 -11.61 -4.15 -4.02
N SER A 94 -12.15 -5.36 -4.20
CA SER A 94 -13.54 -5.54 -4.64
C SER A 94 -14.56 -4.95 -3.65
N LYS A 95 -14.31 -5.10 -2.34
CA LYS A 95 -15.18 -4.54 -1.30
C LYS A 95 -15.15 -3.01 -1.27
N ILE A 96 -13.96 -2.41 -1.35
CA ILE A 96 -13.79 -0.95 -1.40
C ILE A 96 -14.50 -0.37 -2.63
N THR A 97 -14.17 -0.89 -3.82
CA THR A 97 -14.73 -0.37 -5.09
C THR A 97 -16.26 -0.50 -5.15
N LYS A 98 -16.83 -1.60 -4.64
CA LYS A 98 -18.30 -1.74 -4.52
C LYS A 98 -18.90 -0.81 -3.47
N GLY A 99 -18.22 -0.61 -2.35
CA GLY A 99 -18.64 0.31 -1.29
C GLY A 99 -18.70 1.74 -1.80
N ASP A 100 -17.64 2.21 -2.42
CA ASP A 100 -17.54 3.55 -3.01
C ASP A 100 -18.59 3.75 -4.11
N GLY A 101 -18.75 2.77 -5.00
CA GLY A 101 -19.81 2.81 -6.03
C GLY A 101 -21.22 2.93 -5.44
N LYS A 102 -21.48 2.32 -4.27
CA LYS A 102 -22.77 2.41 -3.58
C LYS A 102 -22.96 3.74 -2.84
N LEU A 103 -21.90 4.28 -2.23
CA LEU A 103 -21.95 5.56 -1.52
C LEU A 103 -22.15 6.74 -2.47
N PHE A 104 -21.58 6.64 -3.67
CA PHE A 104 -21.56 7.74 -4.62
C PHE A 104 -22.56 7.58 -5.78
N ASN A 105 -23.16 6.41 -5.95
CA ASN A 105 -24.15 6.12 -6.99
C ASN A 105 -23.67 6.49 -8.42
N TYR A 106 -22.35 6.42 -8.65
CA TYR A 106 -21.69 6.56 -9.95
C TYR A 106 -20.41 5.70 -10.00
N SER A 107 -19.92 5.40 -11.21
CA SER A 107 -18.65 4.68 -11.41
C SER A 107 -17.46 5.61 -11.11
N PHE A 108 -16.78 5.36 -10.00
CA PHE A 108 -15.61 6.15 -9.61
C PHE A 108 -14.36 5.70 -10.37
N SER A 109 -13.67 6.65 -11.02
CA SER A 109 -12.36 6.39 -11.63
C SER A 109 -11.28 6.35 -10.55
N TYR A 110 -10.63 5.21 -10.37
CA TYR A 110 -9.52 5.05 -9.42
C TYR A 110 -8.22 4.72 -10.15
N SER A 111 -7.10 5.15 -9.57
CA SER A 111 -5.76 4.65 -9.90
C SER A 111 -5.24 3.83 -8.72
N SER A 112 -4.54 2.74 -9.01
CA SER A 112 -3.89 1.90 -8.00
C SER A 112 -2.44 1.70 -8.41
N GLU A 113 -1.53 1.90 -7.47
CA GLU A 113 -0.11 1.66 -7.65
C GLU A 113 0.35 0.66 -6.59
N ILE A 114 1.04 -0.40 -7.04
CA ILE A 114 1.67 -1.41 -6.19
C ILE A 114 3.13 -1.00 -6.04
N TYR A 115 3.61 -0.96 -4.80
CA TYR A 115 4.98 -0.57 -4.43
C TYR A 115 5.67 -1.69 -3.68
#